data_AF-A0A2J8S0A3-F1
#
_entry.id   AF-A0A2J8S0A3-F1
#
_cell.length_a   1.000
_cell.length_b   1.000
_cell.length_c   1.000
_cell.angle_alpha   90.00
_cell.angle_beta   90.00
_cell.angle_gamma   90.00
#
_symmetry.space_group_name_H-M   'P 1'
#
loop_
_entity.id
_entity.type
_entity.pdbx_description
1 polymer ?
#
loop_
_entity_poly.entity_id
_entity_poly.type
_entity_poly.pdbx_seq_one_letter_code
_entity_poly.pdbx_strand_id
1 'polypeptide(L)'
;MAAPGPALCLFDVDGTLTAPRQKITKEMDDFLQNLRQKIKIGVVGGSDFEKVQEQLGNDVVEKYDYVFPENGLVAYKDGKLLCKQNIQSHLGEALIQDLINYCLSYIAKIKLPKKRKKI
;
A
#
# COMPACT_ATOMS: atom_id res chain seq x y z
N MET A 1 -29.32 21.92 11.54
CA MET A 1 -27.96 21.45 11.23
C MET A 1 -27.97 20.90 9.82
N ALA A 2 -27.04 21.32 8.94
CA ALA A 2 -26.98 20.79 7.58
C ALA A 2 -26.69 19.28 7.63
N ALA A 3 -27.34 18.49 6.78
CA ALA A 3 -27.05 17.07 6.68
C ALA A 3 -25.57 16.89 6.27
N PRO A 4 -24.83 15.95 6.89
CA PRO A 4 -23.45 15.70 6.51
C PRO A 4 -23.37 15.34 5.02
N GLY A 5 -22.35 15.87 4.35
CA GLY A 5 -22.14 15.68 2.91
C GLY A 5 -21.60 14.29 2.55
N PRO A 6 -21.22 14.09 1.28
CA PRO A 6 -20.62 12.84 0.82
C PRO A 6 -19.39 12.45 1.64
N ALA A 7 -19.24 11.16 1.91
CA ALA A 7 -18.16 10.62 2.73
C ALA A 7 -17.42 9.46 2.03
N LEU A 8 -16.23 9.13 2.54
CA LEU A 8 -15.35 8.06 2.07
C LEU A 8 -14.82 7.29 3.27
N CYS A 9 -14.87 5.96 3.23
CA CYS A 9 -14.19 5.11 4.19
C CYS A 9 -12.87 4.61 3.61
N LEU A 10 -11.76 4.87 4.30
CA LEU A 10 -10.45 4.29 3.99
C LEU A 10 -10.07 3.26 5.04
N PHE A 11 -9.65 2.09 4.58
CA PHE A 11 -9.26 0.98 5.44
C PHE A 11 -7.79 0.64 5.21
N ASP A 12 -7.07 0.34 6.30
CA ASP A 12 -5.84 -0.42 6.19
C ASP A 12 -6.15 -1.85 5.70
N VAL A 13 -5.17 -2.57 5.18
CA VAL A 13 -5.39 -3.91 4.60
C VAL A 13 -5.17 -5.00 5.65
N ASP A 14 -3.91 -5.31 5.96
CA ASP A 14 -3.52 -6.44 6.82
C ASP A 14 -3.90 -6.18 8.28
N GLY A 15 -4.63 -7.11 8.91
CA GLY A 15 -5.09 -6.97 10.29
C GLY A 15 -6.33 -6.07 10.47
N THR A 16 -6.76 -5.33 9.44
CA THR A 16 -8.02 -4.55 9.44
C THR A 16 -9.10 -5.22 8.61
N LEU A 17 -8.82 -5.51 7.33
CA LEU A 17 -9.75 -6.21 6.43
C LEU A 17 -9.50 -7.72 6.36
N THR A 18 -8.28 -8.14 6.69
CA THR A 18 -7.87 -9.55 6.66
C THR A 18 -7.24 -9.96 7.98
N ALA A 19 -7.25 -11.27 8.27
CA ALA A 19 -6.36 -11.80 9.28
C ALA A 19 -4.90 -11.64 8.81
N PRO A 20 -3.92 -11.50 9.72
CA PRO A 20 -2.53 -11.23 9.35
C PRO A 20 -1.99 -12.21 8.31
N ARG A 21 -1.51 -11.67 7.17
CA ARG A 21 -0.96 -12.39 6.01
C ARG A 21 -1.91 -13.39 5.37
N GLN A 22 -3.22 -13.23 5.56
CA GLN A 22 -4.24 -14.07 4.94
C GLN A 22 -5.07 -13.28 3.93
N LYS A 23 -5.76 -14.03 3.07
CA LYS A 23 -6.74 -13.49 2.13
C LYS A 23 -8.02 -13.08 2.86
N ILE A 24 -8.69 -12.05 2.36
CA ILE A 24 -9.99 -11.59 2.83
C ILE A 24 -11.00 -12.74 2.81
N THR A 25 -11.83 -12.81 3.85
CA THR A 25 -12.92 -13.78 3.91
C THR A 25 -14.06 -13.35 3.00
N LYS A 26 -14.83 -14.32 2.50
CA LYS A 26 -16.01 -14.02 1.69
C LYS A 26 -17.02 -13.13 2.44
N GLU A 27 -17.21 -13.40 3.72
CA GLU A 27 -18.10 -12.60 4.59
C GLU A 27 -17.68 -11.12 4.63
N MET A 28 -16.39 -10.83 4.79
CA MET A 28 -15.88 -9.46 4.83
C MET A 28 -15.96 -8.77 3.47
N ASP A 29 -15.67 -9.50 2.38
CA ASP A 29 -15.80 -9.01 1.01
C ASP A 29 -17.26 -8.63 0.69
N ASP A 30 -18.20 -9.53 0.98
CA ASP A 30 -19.65 -9.30 0.79
C ASP A 30 -20.12 -8.10 1.64
N PHE A 31 -19.63 -7.97 2.87
CA PHE A 31 -19.93 -6.83 3.74
C PHE A 31 -19.47 -5.50 3.14
N LEU A 32 -18.23 -5.43 2.64
CA LEU A 32 -17.68 -4.22 2.03
C LEU A 32 -18.41 -3.85 0.73
N GLN A 33 -18.77 -4.82 -0.10
CA GLN A 33 -19.56 -4.55 -1.31
C GLN A 33 -20.95 -4.01 -0.98
N ASN A 34 -21.58 -4.50 0.09
CA ASN A 34 -22.84 -3.93 0.60
C ASN A 34 -22.67 -2.52 1.17
N LEU A 35 -21.55 -2.24 1.86
CA LEU A 35 -21.21 -0.90 2.35
C LEU A 35 -21.00 0.08 1.18
N ARG A 36 -20.33 -0.37 0.11
CA ARG A 36 -20.04 0.43 -1.09
C ARG A 36 -21.27 1.01 -1.77
N GLN A 37 -22.42 0.33 -1.66
CA GLN A 37 -23.71 0.83 -2.19
C GLN A 37 -24.19 2.12 -1.50
N LYS A 38 -23.69 2.41 -0.29
CA LYS A 38 -24.12 3.54 0.54
C LYS A 38 -23.06 4.62 0.67
N ILE A 39 -21.79 4.25 0.65
CA ILE A 39 -20.65 5.15 0.83
C ILE A 39 -19.48 4.67 -0.04
N LYS A 40 -18.68 5.60 -0.55
CA LYS A 40 -17.45 5.25 -1.27
C LYS A 40 -16.48 4.56 -0.31
N ILE A 41 -15.80 3.52 -0.79
CA ILE A 41 -14.80 2.77 -0.02
C ILE A 41 -13.46 2.76 -0.74
N GLY A 42 -12.38 2.76 0.04
CA GLY A 42 -11.04 2.58 -0.48
C GLY A 42 -10.12 1.89 0.51
N VAL A 43 -9.01 1.40 0.00
CA VAL A 43 -7.97 0.74 0.79
C VAL A 43 -6.65 1.45 0.67
N VAL A 44 -5.86 1.45 1.74
CA VAL A 44 -4.51 1.99 1.80
C VAL A 44 -3.62 1.01 2.53
N GLY A 45 -2.38 0.83 2.07
CA GLY A 45 -1.42 -0.03 2.76
C GLY A 45 0.01 0.27 2.33
N GLY A 46 0.96 -0.04 3.20
CA GLY A 46 2.39 0.15 2.91
C GLY A 46 2.98 -0.89 1.95
N SER A 47 2.26 -1.98 1.71
CA SER A 47 2.64 -3.03 0.78
C SER A 47 2.49 -2.60 -0.69
N ASP A 48 3.22 -3.29 -1.57
CA ASP A 48 3.03 -3.18 -3.02
C ASP A 48 1.64 -3.67 -3.47
N PHE A 49 1.27 -3.37 -4.73
CA PHE A 49 -0.03 -3.74 -5.29
C PHE A 49 -0.24 -5.25 -5.37
N GLU A 50 0.82 -6.04 -5.63
CA GLU A 50 0.73 -7.50 -5.72
C GLU A 50 0.29 -8.11 -4.40
N LYS A 51 0.88 -7.69 -3.28
CA LYS A 51 0.43 -8.12 -1.93
C LYS A 51 -1.01 -7.71 -1.63
N VAL A 52 -1.43 -6.52 -2.08
CA VAL A 52 -2.82 -6.09 -1.94
C VAL A 52 -3.74 -7.03 -2.75
N GLN A 53 -3.35 -7.47 -3.94
CA GLN A 53 -4.11 -8.44 -4.74
C GLN A 53 -4.13 -9.84 -4.11
N GLU A 54 -3.02 -10.29 -3.51
CA GLU A 54 -2.98 -11.55 -2.77
C GLU A 54 -4.00 -11.55 -1.62
N GLN A 55 -4.13 -10.42 -0.92
CA GLN A 55 -5.01 -10.27 0.23
C GLN A 55 -6.47 -9.99 -0.15
N LEU A 56 -6.74 -9.11 -1.12
CA LEU A 56 -8.09 -8.63 -1.43
C LEU A 56 -8.68 -9.22 -2.72
N GLY A 57 -7.89 -9.95 -3.49
CA GLY A 57 -8.26 -10.49 -4.80
C GLY A 57 -7.66 -9.70 -5.97
N ASN A 58 -7.49 -10.38 -7.11
CA ASN A 58 -6.90 -9.79 -8.31
C ASN A 58 -7.75 -8.65 -8.90
N ASP A 59 -9.05 -8.67 -8.61
CA ASP A 59 -10.09 -7.71 -9.00
C ASP A 59 -10.25 -6.54 -8.00
N VAL A 60 -9.27 -6.31 -7.11
CA VAL A 60 -9.32 -5.26 -6.08
C VAL A 60 -9.63 -3.86 -6.64
N VAL A 61 -9.13 -3.51 -7.82
CA VAL A 61 -9.38 -2.19 -8.44
C VAL A 61 -10.81 -2.01 -8.94
N GLU A 62 -11.55 -3.11 -9.11
CA GLU A 62 -12.97 -3.11 -9.46
C GLU A 62 -13.84 -3.09 -8.22
N LYS A 63 -13.38 -3.72 -7.13
CA LYS A 63 -14.09 -3.86 -5.85
C LYS A 63 -14.11 -2.63 -4.96
N TYR A 64 -13.11 -1.76 -5.09
CA TYR A 64 -12.97 -0.54 -4.29
C TYR A 64 -12.95 0.69 -5.20
N ASP A 65 -13.46 1.83 -4.71
CA ASP A 65 -13.46 3.07 -5.48
C ASP A 65 -12.06 3.68 -5.54
N TYR A 66 -11.26 3.45 -4.49
CA TYR A 66 -9.86 3.85 -4.40
C TYR A 66 -8.98 2.71 -3.89
N VAL A 67 -7.79 2.54 -4.47
CA VAL A 67 -6.78 1.59 -4.00
C VAL A 67 -5.44 2.30 -3.93
N PHE A 68 -4.84 2.34 -2.74
CA PHE A 68 -3.59 3.07 -2.44
C PHE A 68 -2.48 2.14 -1.90
N PRO A 69 -1.86 1.30 -2.75
CA PRO A 69 -0.64 0.59 -2.38
C PRO A 69 0.52 1.55 -2.15
N GLU A 70 1.56 1.07 -1.48
CA GLU A 70 2.77 1.85 -1.17
C GLU A 70 2.42 3.20 -0.51
N ASN A 71 1.45 3.20 0.40
CA ASN A 71 0.90 4.40 1.06
C ASN A 71 0.35 5.46 0.08
N GLY A 72 -0.14 5.04 -1.08
CA GLY A 72 -0.69 5.93 -2.11
C GLY A 72 0.35 6.49 -3.08
N LEU A 73 1.62 6.04 -2.99
CA LEU A 73 2.60 6.30 -4.06
C LEU A 73 2.17 5.66 -5.37
N VAL A 74 1.43 4.55 -5.30
CA VAL A 74 0.61 4.05 -6.39
C VAL A 74 -0.84 4.31 -6.02
N ALA A 75 -1.63 4.87 -6.93
CA ALA A 75 -3.03 5.15 -6.68
C ALA A 75 -3.90 4.68 -7.85
N TYR A 76 -4.99 3.99 -7.54
CA TYR A 76 -6.06 3.69 -8.47
C TYR A 76 -7.35 4.37 -8.02
N LYS A 77 -8.12 4.84 -9.00
CA LYS A 77 -9.45 5.39 -8.80
C LYS A 77 -10.38 4.87 -9.90
N ASP A 78 -11.54 4.34 -9.52
CA ASP A 78 -12.54 3.81 -10.45
C ASP A 78 -11.92 2.83 -11.48
N GLY A 79 -11.09 1.90 -11.00
CA GLY A 79 -10.40 0.90 -11.83
C GLY A 79 -9.19 1.41 -12.63
N LYS A 80 -8.91 2.71 -12.62
CA LYS A 80 -7.85 3.32 -13.45
C LYS A 80 -6.67 3.78 -12.61
N LEU A 81 -5.46 3.59 -13.14
CA LEU A 81 -4.25 4.14 -12.56
C LEU A 81 -4.35 5.67 -12.56
N LEU A 82 -4.32 6.27 -11.37
CA LEU A 82 -4.39 7.71 -11.16
C LEU A 82 -2.99 8.33 -11.17
N CYS A 83 -2.08 7.77 -10.38
CA CYS A 83 -0.70 8.24 -10.32
C CYS A 83 0.26 7.15 -9.84
N LYS A 84 1.54 7.38 -10.14
CA LYS A 84 2.68 6.62 -9.62
C LYS A 84 3.80 7.59 -9.27
N GLN A 85 4.35 7.46 -8.07
CA GLN A 85 5.47 8.27 -7.59
C GLN A 85 6.55 7.37 -6.99
N ASN A 86 7.79 7.84 -6.98
CA ASN A 86 8.91 7.17 -6.34
C ASN A 86 9.87 8.20 -5.74
N ILE A 87 10.78 7.73 -4.88
CA ILE A 87 11.66 8.61 -4.12
C ILE A 87 12.69 9.31 -5.01
N GLN A 88 13.19 8.66 -6.07
CA GLN A 88 14.19 9.24 -6.96
C GLN A 88 13.65 10.38 -7.82
N SER A 89 12.40 10.28 -8.29
CA SER A 89 11.73 11.36 -9.01
C SER A 89 11.44 12.56 -8.10
N HIS A 90 11.21 12.32 -6.81
CA HIS A 90 10.94 13.39 -5.83
C HIS A 90 12.22 14.08 -5.33
N LEU A 91 13.25 13.31 -4.95
CA LEU A 91 14.48 13.82 -4.34
C LEU A 91 15.58 14.12 -5.36
N GLY A 92 15.52 13.54 -6.56
CA GLY A 92 16.54 13.64 -7.58
C GLY A 92 17.70 12.67 -7.37
N GLU A 93 18.34 12.30 -8.48
CA GLU A 93 19.36 11.25 -8.52
C GLU A 93 20.61 11.59 -7.68
N ALA A 94 21.06 12.85 -7.71
CA ALA A 94 22.26 13.27 -6.96
C ALA A 94 22.10 13.05 -5.46
N LEU A 95 20.97 13.48 -4.90
CA LEU A 95 20.70 13.33 -3.47
C LEU A 95 20.49 11.87 -3.07
N ILE A 96 19.83 11.07 -3.92
CA ILE A 96 19.69 9.63 -3.71
C ILE A 96 21.05 8.94 -3.68
N GLN A 97 21.95 9.29 -4.62
CA GLN A 97 23.31 8.73 -4.63
C GLN A 97 24.10 9.13 -3.40
N ASP A 98 24.02 10.40 -2.95
CA ASP A 98 24.69 10.84 -1.73
C ASP A 98 24.22 10.05 -0.50
N LEU A 99 22.91 9.85 -0.36
CA LEU A 99 22.32 9.05 0.71
C LEU A 99 22.78 7.58 0.65
N ILE A 100 22.72 6.96 -0.53
CA ILE A 100 23.14 5.57 -0.74
C ILE A 100 24.64 5.41 -0.42
N ASN A 101 25.49 6.29 -0.94
CA ASN A 101 26.94 6.27 -0.73
C ASN A 101 27.29 6.41 0.77
N TYR A 102 26.60 7.30 1.47
CA TYR A 102 26.74 7.43 2.93
C TYR A 102 26.33 6.15 3.65
N CYS A 103 25.14 5.61 3.36
CA CYS A 103 24.64 4.38 4.00
C CYS A 103 25.55 3.19 3.76
N LEU A 104 26.01 2.97 2.52
CA LEU A 104 26.92 1.89 2.18
C LEU A 104 28.25 2.01 2.92
N SER A 105 28.83 3.21 2.95
CA SER A 105 30.07 3.48 3.67
C SER A 105 29.93 3.27 5.18
N TYR A 106 28.79 3.65 5.74
CA TYR A 106 28.47 3.46 7.15
C TYR A 106 28.32 1.98 7.49
N ILE A 107 27.46 1.24 6.75
CA ILE A 107 27.21 -0.18 6.94
C ILE A 107 28.50 -1.00 6.80
N ALA A 108 29.36 -0.66 5.83
CA ALA A 108 30.63 -1.33 5.62
C ALA A 108 31.59 -1.25 6.83
N LYS A 109 31.43 -0.27 7.71
CA LYS A 109 32.26 -0.09 8.92
C LYS A 109 31.69 -0.81 10.15
N ILE A 110 30.45 -1.30 10.10
CA ILE A 110 29.83 -2.03 11.22
C ILE A 110 30.53 -3.38 11.41
N LYS A 111 30.91 -3.69 12.66
CA LYS A 111 31.34 -5.03 13.08
C LYS A 111 30.11 -5.84 13.44
N LEU A 112 29.82 -6.88 12.65
CA LEU A 112 28.70 -7.78 12.90
C LEU A 112 29.23 -9.13 13.41
N PRO A 113 28.45 -9.86 14.25
CA PRO A 113 28.79 -11.22 14.65
C PRO A 113 29.04 -12.16 13.46
N LYS A 114 28.36 -11.90 12.33
CA LYS A 114 28.57 -12.59 11.06
C LYS A 114 28.50 -11.59 9.92
N LYS A 115 29.66 -11.15 9.42
CA LYS A 115 29.77 -10.19 8.32
C LYS A 115 29.86 -10.82 6.93
N ARG A 116 30.31 -12.07 6.83
CA ARG A 116 30.39 -12.85 5.57
C ARG A 116 29.52 -14.10 5.69
N LYS A 117 28.85 -14.49 4.59
CA LYS A 117 28.13 -15.76 4.50
C LYS A 117 29.15 -16.89 4.69
N LYS A 118 28.81 -17.93 5.47
CA LYS A 118 29.59 -19.17 5.49
C LYS A 118 29.48 -19.76 4.08
N ILE A 119 30.61 -19.93 3.42
CA ILE A 119 30.72 -20.76 2.22
C ILE A 119 30.62 -22.21 2.69
#